data_AF-A0A0A9WC22-F1
#
_entry.id   AF-A0A0A9WC22-F1
#
_cell.length_a   1.000
_cell.length_b   1.000
_cell.length_c   1.000
_cell.angle_alpha   90.00
_cell.angle_beta   90.00
_cell.angle_gamma   90.00
#
_symmetry.space_group_name_H-M   'P 1'
#
loop_
_entity.id
_entity.type
_entity.pdbx_description
1 polymer ?
#
loop_
_entity_poly.entity_id
_entity_poly.type
_entity_poly.pdbx_seq_one_letter_code
_entity_poly.pdbx_strand_id
1 'polypeptide(L)'
;MFKAFAKQGGVYEQLAQSIDPAIFGLVDQKRAITCLLFSGTRKRQGSNYLRGDMNVLFIGDPSTAKSQLLKFTEKVAPIGIYTSGKGSSAAGLTAAVISNGNGEFVL
;
A
#
# COMPACT_ATOMS: atom_id res chain seq x y z
N MET A 1 13.58 11.10 20.39
CA MET A 1 13.70 9.86 19.60
C MET A 1 13.62 10.13 18.10
N PHE A 2 12.46 10.49 17.52
CA PHE A 2 12.32 10.73 16.07
C PHE A 2 13.24 11.82 15.49
N LYS A 3 13.43 12.94 16.20
CA LYS A 3 14.36 14.00 15.76
C LYS A 3 15.83 13.55 15.72
N ALA A 4 16.21 12.57 16.53
CA ALA A 4 17.56 12.01 16.51
C ALA A 4 17.73 11.07 15.31
N PHE A 5 16.73 10.22 15.06
CA PHE A 5 16.68 9.33 13.90
C PHE A 5 16.67 10.11 12.58
N ALA A 6 15.86 11.16 12.45
CA ALA A 6 15.81 12.00 11.25
C ALA A 6 17.12 12.75 10.96
N LYS A 7 17.97 12.95 11.98
CA LYS A 7 19.29 13.58 11.84
C LYS A 7 20.40 12.58 11.52
N GLN A 8 20.15 11.28 11.67
CA GLN A 8 21.11 10.27 11.23
C GLN A 8 21.15 10.24 9.70
N GLY A 9 22.32 9.93 9.12
CA GLY A 9 22.43 9.69 7.68
C GLY A 9 21.79 8.36 7.29
N GLY A 10 21.33 8.24 6.04
CA GLY A 10 20.87 6.95 5.50
C GLY A 10 19.50 6.47 6.00
N VAL A 11 18.67 7.35 6.57
CA VAL A 11 17.31 7.02 7.08
C VAL A 11 16.47 6.25 6.06
N TYR A 12 16.52 6.65 4.80
CA TYR A 12 15.79 5.98 3.71
C TYR A 12 16.18 4.50 3.59
N GLU A 13 17.48 4.21 3.61
CA GLU A 13 17.99 2.85 3.46
C GLU A 13 17.67 2.01 4.69
N GLN A 14 17.76 2.60 5.89
CA GLN A 14 17.39 1.95 7.14
C GLN A 14 15.90 1.57 7.16
N LEU A 15 15.02 2.47 6.71
CA LEU A 15 13.59 2.20 6.60
C LEU A 15 13.32 1.12 5.56
N ALA A 16 13.96 1.18 4.38
CA ALA A 16 13.79 0.16 3.36
C ALA A 16 14.25 -1.22 3.83
N GLN A 17 15.38 -1.30 4.54
CA GLN A 17 15.87 -2.57 5.11
C GLN A 17 14.95 -3.11 6.22
N SER A 18 14.20 -2.25 6.92
CA SER A 18 13.22 -2.65 7.92
C SER A 18 11.93 -3.24 7.33
N ILE A 19 11.69 -3.08 6.02
CA ILE A 19 10.55 -3.71 5.34
C ILE A 19 10.81 -5.21 5.20
N ASP A 20 9.96 -6.00 5.86
CA ASP A 20 10.00 -7.46 5.91
C ASP A 20 11.42 -8.04 6.05
N PRO A 21 12.04 -7.93 7.24
CA PRO A 21 13.42 -8.37 7.46
C PRO A 21 13.60 -9.89 7.31
N ALA A 22 12.52 -10.67 7.27
CA ALA A 22 12.57 -12.12 7.04
C ALA A 22 12.89 -12.46 5.57
N ILE A 23 12.66 -11.53 4.63
CA ILE A 23 12.97 -11.71 3.22
C ILE A 23 14.34 -11.15 2.90
N PHE A 24 15.23 -12.01 2.40
CA PHE A 24 16.55 -11.60 1.91
C PHE A 24 16.47 -10.94 0.53
N GLY A 25 17.27 -9.89 0.32
CA GLY A 25 17.33 -9.17 -0.96
C GLY A 25 16.10 -8.29 -1.23
N LEU A 26 15.68 -8.24 -2.50
CA LEU A 26 14.54 -7.43 -2.98
C LEU A 26 14.62 -5.95 -2.58
N VAL A 27 15.83 -5.39 -2.65
CA VAL A 27 16.13 -4.04 -2.14
C VAL A 27 15.23 -2.99 -2.80
N ASP A 28 15.03 -3.08 -4.11
CA ASP A 28 14.22 -2.09 -4.85
C ASP A 28 12.73 -2.23 -4.55
N GLN A 29 12.23 -3.45 -4.34
CA GLN A 29 10.84 -3.69 -3.97
C GLN A 29 10.56 -3.17 -2.55
N LYS A 30 11.49 -3.39 -1.61
CA LYS A 30 11.40 -2.87 -0.24
C LYS A 30 11.46 -1.34 -0.20
N ARG A 31 12.33 -0.75 -1.01
CA ARG A 31 12.38 0.70 -1.25
C ARG A 31 11.06 1.23 -1.83
N ALA A 32 10.50 0.56 -2.83
CA ALA A 32 9.21 0.93 -3.42
C ALA A 32 8.07 0.88 -2.39
N ILE A 33 8.02 -0.15 -1.53
CA ILE A 33 7.05 -0.25 -0.43
C ILE A 33 7.24 0.89 0.58
N THR A 34 8.49 1.23 0.89
CA THR A 34 8.79 2.35 1.79
C THR A 34 8.21 3.65 1.23
N CYS A 35 8.48 3.96 -0.04
CA CYS A 35 7.90 5.12 -0.73
C CYS A 35 6.36 5.06 -0.78
N LEU A 36 5.78 3.88 -1.00
CA LEU A 36 4.33 3.66 -1.00
C LEU A 36 3.70 4.01 0.35
N LEU A 37 4.30 3.58 1.46
CA LEU A 37 3.80 3.82 2.82
C LEU A 37 3.86 5.30 3.21
N PHE A 38 4.92 6.01 2.82
CA PHE A 38 5.02 7.45 3.08
C PHE A 38 4.15 8.28 2.13
N SER A 39 3.87 7.77 0.93
CA SER A 39 3.09 8.42 -0.11
C SER A 39 3.65 9.80 -0.50
N GLY A 40 2.96 10.49 -1.41
CA GLY A 40 3.26 11.86 -1.79
C GLY A 40 2.23 12.86 -1.26
N THR A 41 2.39 14.13 -1.64
CA THR A 41 1.46 15.20 -1.26
C THR A 41 0.47 15.49 -2.39
N ARG A 42 -0.84 15.47 -2.09
CA ARG A 42 -1.87 15.90 -3.03
C ARG A 42 -1.74 17.41 -3.30
N LYS A 43 -1.80 17.81 -4.56
CA LYS A 43 -1.65 19.21 -4.98
C LYS A 43 -2.91 19.69 -5.70
N ARG A 44 -3.27 20.95 -5.51
CA ARG A 44 -4.38 21.60 -6.23
C ARG A 44 -3.82 22.40 -7.40
N GLN A 45 -4.37 22.19 -8.60
CA GLN A 45 -4.05 22.95 -9.80
C GLN A 45 -5.35 23.53 -10.36
N GLY A 46 -5.63 24.80 -10.03
CA GLY A 46 -6.93 25.42 -10.36
C GLY A 46 -8.08 24.69 -9.67
N SER A 47 -9.04 24.20 -10.47
CA SER A 47 -10.18 23.39 -10.03
C SER A 47 -9.86 21.90 -9.89
N ASN A 48 -8.71 21.45 -10.38
CA ASN A 48 -8.35 20.03 -10.40
C ASN A 48 -7.44 19.66 -9.23
N TYR A 49 -7.51 18.39 -8.83
CA TYR A 49 -6.59 17.80 -7.85
C TYR A 49 -5.65 16.82 -8.54
N LEU A 50 -4.35 16.97 -8.28
CA LEU A 50 -3.32 16.03 -8.69
C LEU A 50 -3.15 14.97 -7.61
N ARG A 51 -3.19 13.70 -8.02
CA ARG A 51 -3.00 12.54 -7.13
C ARG A 51 -1.61 12.61 -6.51
N GLY A 52 -1.56 12.69 -5.17
CA GLY A 52 -0.32 12.58 -4.40
C GLY A 52 0.06 11.14 -4.10
N ASP A 53 -0.93 10.24 -4.15
CA ASP A 53 -0.76 8.85 -3.75
C ASP A 53 0.00 8.02 -4.81
N MET A 54 0.87 7.15 -4.31
CA MET A 54 1.64 6.21 -5.13
C MET A 54 0.90 4.88 -5.25
N ASN A 55 1.00 4.24 -6.41
CA ASN A 55 0.52 2.88 -6.62
C ASN A 55 1.68 2.04 -7.16
N VAL A 56 1.91 0.87 -6.56
CA VAL A 56 2.99 -0.04 -6.93
C VAL A 56 2.41 -1.38 -7.38
N LEU A 57 2.90 -1.90 -8.49
CA LEU A 57 2.55 -3.22 -9.01
C LEU A 57 3.80 -4.09 -9.05
N PHE A 58 3.73 -5.27 -8.42
CA PHE A 58 4.79 -6.27 -8.51
C PHE A 58 4.44 -7.34 -9.55
N ILE A 59 5.34 -7.53 -10.51
CA ILE A 59 5.28 -8.59 -11.52
C ILE A 59 6.59 -9.39 -11.44
N GLY A 60 6.50 -10.70 -11.58
CA GLY A 60 7.69 -11.56 -11.62
C GLY A 60 7.35 -13.03 -11.40
N ASP A 61 8.38 -13.87 -11.46
CA ASP A 61 8.26 -15.33 -11.47
C ASP A 61 7.58 -15.92 -10.22
N PRO A 62 7.01 -17.14 -10.30
CA PRO A 62 6.56 -17.86 -9.12
C PRO A 62 7.64 -17.91 -8.02
N SER A 63 7.22 -17.99 -6.75
CA SER A 63 8.12 -18.14 -5.59
C SER A 63 9.08 -16.98 -5.29
N THR A 64 8.90 -15.78 -5.86
CA THR A 64 9.74 -14.59 -5.54
C THR A 64 9.25 -13.74 -4.35
N ALA A 65 8.57 -14.35 -3.38
CA ALA A 65 8.08 -13.71 -2.14
C ALA A 65 7.15 -12.47 -2.29
N LYS A 66 6.65 -12.15 -3.49
CA LYS A 66 5.72 -11.03 -3.75
C LYS A 66 4.52 -10.98 -2.78
N SER A 67 3.85 -12.12 -2.59
CA SER A 67 2.68 -12.21 -1.70
C SER A 67 3.04 -12.03 -0.22
N GLN A 68 4.27 -12.35 0.18
CA GLN A 68 4.74 -12.11 1.56
C GLN A 68 4.95 -10.62 1.79
N LEU A 69 5.59 -9.92 0.84
CA LEU A 69 5.73 -8.46 0.91
C LEU A 69 4.38 -7.75 1.01
N LEU A 70 3.37 -8.17 0.25
CA LEU A 70 2.02 -7.58 0.34
C LEU A 70 1.36 -7.83 1.71
N LYS A 71 1.49 -9.04 2.26
CA LYS A 71 0.97 -9.36 3.60
C LYS A 71 1.69 -8.60 4.72
N PHE A 72 3.01 -8.41 4.59
CA PHE A 72 3.76 -7.58 5.53
C PHE A 72 3.31 -6.12 5.46
N THR A 73 3.18 -5.59 4.24
CA THR A 73 2.76 -4.20 4.01
C THR A 73 1.36 -3.95 4.57
N GLU A 74 0.42 -4.89 4.40
CA GLU A 74 -0.93 -4.78 4.97
C GLU A 74 -0.92 -4.68 6.50
N LYS A 75 -0.11 -5.49 7.19
CA LYS A 75 0.01 -5.45 8.66
C LYS A 75 0.63 -4.17 9.19
N VAL A 76 1.53 -3.55 8.43
CA VAL A 76 2.25 -2.33 8.84
C VAL A 76 1.47 -1.07 8.48
N ALA A 77 0.68 -1.10 7.40
CA ALA A 77 -0.15 0.02 7.00
C ALA A 77 -1.26 0.27 8.04
N PRO A 78 -1.53 1.55 8.39
CA PRO A 78 -2.52 1.88 9.43
C PRO A 78 -3.95 1.44 9.06
N ILE A 79 -4.27 1.38 7.76
CA ILE A 79 -5.58 0.97 7.22
C ILE A 79 -5.33 0.11 5.97
N GLY A 80 -4.57 -0.98 6.14
CA GLY A 80 -4.31 -1.95 5.07
C GLY A 80 -5.43 -2.98 4.95
N ILE A 81 -5.85 -3.30 3.71
CA ILE A 81 -6.78 -4.40 3.43
C ILE A 81 -6.14 -5.30 2.37
N TYR A 82 -5.97 -6.58 2.71
CA TYR A 82 -5.49 -7.59 1.78
C TYR A 82 -6.66 -8.31 1.11
N THR A 83 -6.71 -8.31 -0.23
CA THR A 83 -7.73 -9.01 -1.01
C THR A 83 -7.08 -9.90 -2.08
N SER A 84 -7.77 -10.98 -2.46
CA SER A 84 -7.34 -11.86 -3.54
C SER A 84 -8.24 -11.66 -4.76
N GLY A 85 -7.66 -11.26 -5.89
CA GLY A 85 -8.41 -10.95 -7.10
C GLY A 85 -9.29 -12.09 -7.64
N LYS A 86 -8.95 -13.36 -7.35
CA LYS A 86 -9.77 -14.52 -7.78
C LYS A 86 -11.08 -14.63 -7.01
N GLY A 87 -11.14 -14.14 -5.77
CA GLY A 87 -12.33 -14.18 -4.91
C GLY A 87 -13.09 -12.86 -4.84
N SER A 88 -12.62 -11.83 -5.53
CA SER A 88 -13.20 -10.48 -5.49
C SER A 88 -14.10 -10.22 -6.69
N SER A 89 -15.13 -9.40 -6.51
CA SER A 89 -15.99 -8.89 -7.58
C SER A 89 -15.74 -7.40 -7.79
N ALA A 90 -16.08 -6.88 -8.98
CA ALA A 90 -15.93 -5.45 -9.26
C ALA A 90 -16.72 -4.57 -8.28
N ALA A 91 -17.96 -4.95 -7.98
CA ALA A 91 -18.80 -4.26 -6.99
C ALA A 91 -18.24 -4.38 -5.56
N GLY A 92 -17.68 -5.54 -5.19
CA GLY A 92 -17.07 -5.74 -3.87
C GLY A 92 -15.77 -4.97 -3.65
N LEU A 93 -15.07 -4.55 -4.71
CA LEU A 93 -13.86 -3.73 -4.64
C LEU A 93 -14.15 -2.22 -4.67
N THR A 94 -15.31 -1.81 -5.18
CA THR A 94 -15.68 -0.40 -5.29
C THR A 94 -16.84 -0.08 -4.36
N ALA A 95 -18.07 -0.26 -4.84
CA ALA A 95 -19.29 -0.07 -4.10
C ALA A 95 -20.34 -1.05 -4.63
N ALA A 96 -21.19 -1.56 -3.74
CA ALA A 96 -22.28 -2.45 -4.08
C ALA A 96 -23.58 -1.88 -3.53
N VAL A 97 -24.65 -1.95 -4.32
CA VAL A 97 -25.98 -1.52 -3.86
C VAL A 97 -26.71 -2.73 -3.30
N ILE A 98 -27.14 -2.64 -2.05
CA ILE A 98 -27.89 -3.70 -1.36
C ILE A 98 -29.27 -3.21 -0.93
N SER A 99 -30.27 -4.10 -1.03
CA SER A 99 -31.63 -3.80 -0.57
C SER A 99 -31.75 -4.06 0.93
N ASN A 100 -32.27 -3.10 1.69
CA ASN A 100 -32.44 -3.20 3.14
C ASN A 100 -33.76 -3.89 3.53
N GLY A 101 -34.42 -4.61 2.62
CA GLY A 101 -35.69 -5.31 2.85
C GLY A 101 -36.93 -4.40 2.98
N ASN A 102 -36.76 -3.15 3.38
CA ASN A 102 -37.83 -2.13 3.49
C ASN A 102 -38.16 -1.44 2.16
N GLY A 103 -37.66 -1.96 1.02
CA GLY A 103 -37.78 -1.33 -0.30
C GLY A 103 -36.73 -0.24 -0.58
N GLU A 104 -35.88 0.08 0.39
CA GLU A 104 -34.77 1.02 0.23
C GLU A 104 -33.49 0.31 -0.24
N PHE A 105 -32.71 1.01 -1.06
CA PHE A 105 -31.42 0.56 -1.58
C PHE A 105 -30.31 1.46 -1.04
N VAL A 106 -29.26 0.85 -0.49
CA VAL A 106 -28.12 1.54 0.14
C VAL A 106 -26.80 1.06 -0.46
N LEU A 107 -25.76 1.88 -0.33
CA LEU A 107 -24.37 1.56 -0.70
C LEU A 107 -23.63 0.83 0.42
#